data_AF-A0A7J9GCH9-F1
#
_entry.id   AF-A0A7J9GCH9-F1
#
_cell.length_a   1.000
_cell.length_b   1.000
_cell.length_c   1.000
_cell.angle_alpha   90.00
_cell.angle_beta   90.00
_cell.angle_gamma   90.00
#
_symmetry.space_group_name_H-M   'P 1'
#
loop_
_entity.id
_entity.type
_entity.pdbx_description
1 polymer ?
#
loop_
_entity_poly.entity_id
_entity_poly.type
_entity_poly.pdbx_seq_one_letter_code
_entity_poly.pdbx_strand_id
1 'polypeptide(L)'
;MVFRTPEPLNKELVGFDLGSEEFRFLELPDCYLDEAFFFDIKAMGGDICLTATFRDFINVDVWIMKEYGVKESWIKLVSYYEPESIPASPFPVPLAFSKKW
;
A
#
# COMPACT_ATOMS: atom_id res chain seq x y z
N MET A 1 -6.94 4.19 -37.36
CA MET A 1 -7.42 3.78 -36.03
C MET A 1 -6.37 4.22 -35.04
N VAL A 2 -6.61 5.31 -34.31
CA VAL A 2 -5.67 5.82 -33.29
C VAL A 2 -5.98 5.06 -32.01
N PHE A 3 -5.07 4.19 -31.61
CA PHE A 3 -5.14 3.57 -30.29
C PHE A 3 -4.82 4.68 -29.27
N ARG A 4 -5.82 5.08 -28.49
CA ARG A 4 -5.55 5.85 -27.28
C ARG A 4 -4.84 4.89 -26.32
N THR A 5 -3.62 5.23 -25.92
CA THR A 5 -3.00 4.63 -24.74
C THR A 5 -3.96 4.83 -23.56
N PRO A 6 -4.31 3.76 -22.81
CA PRO A 6 -5.07 3.94 -21.58
C PRO A 6 -4.26 4.86 -20.67
N GLU A 7 -4.90 5.89 -20.14
CA GLU A 7 -4.32 6.70 -19.08
C GLU A 7 -3.98 5.76 -17.91
N PRO A 8 -2.84 5.96 -17.21
CA PRO A 8 -2.54 5.17 -16.03
C PRO A 8 -3.73 5.28 -15.08
N LEU A 9 -4.17 4.14 -14.55
CA LEU A 9 -5.25 4.10 -13.58
C LEU A 9 -4.79 4.88 -12.35
N ASN A 10 -5.27 6.12 -12.18
CA ASN A 10 -5.01 6.89 -10.96
C ASN A 10 -5.56 6.08 -9.78
N LYS A 11 -4.65 5.49 -9.00
CA LYS A 11 -4.99 4.79 -7.76
C LYS A 11 -5.25 5.86 -6.70
N GLU A 12 -6.44 5.83 -6.11
CA GLU A 12 -6.85 6.77 -5.08
C GLU A 12 -7.10 6.03 -3.78
N LEU A 13 -6.61 6.58 -2.66
CA LEU A 13 -6.96 6.10 -1.33
C LEU A 13 -8.00 7.06 -0.75
N VAL A 14 -9.15 6.52 -0.37
CA VAL A 14 -10.24 7.30 0.22
C VAL A 14 -10.43 6.88 1.67
N GLY A 15 -10.42 7.86 2.56
CA GLY A 15 -10.75 7.73 3.96
C GLY A 15 -12.16 8.24 4.25
N PHE A 16 -12.81 7.68 5.27
CA PHE A 16 -14.04 8.22 5.84
C PHE A 16 -13.77 8.62 7.28
N ASP A 17 -13.97 9.90 7.59
CA ASP A 17 -13.79 10.44 8.94
C ASP A 17 -15.09 10.28 9.73
N LEU A 18 -15.05 9.54 10.85
CA LEU A 18 -16.22 9.31 11.68
C LEU A 18 -16.62 10.52 12.54
N GLY A 19 -15.70 11.46 12.76
CA GLY A 19 -15.97 12.67 13.54
C GLY A 19 -16.65 13.74 12.73
N SER A 20 -16.23 13.94 11.47
CA SER A 20 -16.87 14.88 10.55
C SER A 20 -17.94 14.25 9.64
N GLU A 21 -18.01 12.92 9.56
CA GLU A 21 -18.87 12.17 8.63
C GLU A 21 -18.61 12.46 7.15
N GLU A 22 -17.36 12.78 6.80
CA GLU A 22 -16.95 13.16 5.45
C GLU A 22 -15.95 12.18 4.84
N PHE A 23 -16.02 12.04 3.52
CA PHE A 23 -14.98 11.35 2.74
C PHE A 23 -13.84 12.31 2.43
N ARG A 24 -12.61 11.80 2.51
CA ARG A 24 -11.40 12.55 2.16
C ARG A 24 -10.45 11.70 1.34
N PHE A 25 -9.81 12.31 0.36
CA PHE A 25 -8.71 11.68 -0.35
C PHE A 25 -7.47 11.69 0.54
N LEU A 26 -6.80 10.54 0.62
CA LEU A 26 -5.54 10.37 1.33
C LEU A 26 -4.45 10.22 0.28
N GLU A 27 -3.37 10.97 0.46
CA GLU A 27 -2.21 10.83 -0.40
C GLU A 27 -1.52 9.49 -0.14
N LEU A 28 -1.18 8.81 -1.23
CA LEU A 28 -0.42 7.56 -1.20
C LEU A 28 1.05 7.84 -0.85
N PRO A 29 1.79 6.83 -0.30
CA PRO A 29 3.23 6.97 -0.13
C PRO A 29 3.91 7.16 -1.48
N ASP A 30 5.12 7.75 -1.47
CA ASP A 30 5.98 7.84 -2.65
C ASP A 30 6.55 6.44 -3.01
N CYS A 31 5.67 5.57 -3.48
CA CYS A 31 5.95 4.25 -4.01
C CYS A 31 5.35 4.18 -5.41
N TYR A 32 6.01 3.45 -6.32
CA TYR A 32 5.60 3.31 -7.72
C TYR A 32 4.36 2.42 -7.84
N LEU A 33 3.26 2.77 -7.19
CA LEU A 33 2.06 1.94 -7.15
C LEU A 33 1.52 1.66 -8.55
N ASP A 34 1.75 2.53 -9.52
CA ASP A 34 1.40 2.29 -10.92
C ASP A 34 2.08 1.04 -11.49
N GLU A 35 3.27 0.72 -11.02
CA GLU A 35 4.05 -0.48 -11.37
C GLU A 35 3.73 -1.69 -10.47
N ALA A 36 3.00 -1.46 -9.37
CA ALA A 36 2.60 -2.54 -8.48
C ALA A 36 1.56 -3.43 -9.16
N PHE A 37 1.86 -4.74 -9.19
CA PHE A 37 0.95 -5.77 -9.67
C PHE A 37 -0.27 -5.91 -8.76
N PHE A 38 -0.06 -5.79 -7.45
CA PHE A 38 -1.11 -5.85 -6.45
C PHE A 38 -0.74 -4.98 -5.26
N PHE A 39 -1.73 -4.34 -4.64
CA PHE A 39 -1.55 -3.69 -3.35
C PHE A 39 -2.80 -3.84 -2.49
N ASP A 40 -2.62 -3.70 -1.18
CA ASP A 40 -3.69 -3.87 -0.18
C ASP A 40 -3.51 -2.87 0.96
N ILE A 41 -4.62 -2.51 1.62
CA ILE A 41 -4.68 -1.54 2.73
C ILE A 41 -5.33 -2.20 3.94
N LYS A 42 -4.70 -2.11 5.11
CA LYS A 42 -5.15 -2.77 6.34
C LYS A 42 -4.96 -1.87 7.55
N ALA A 43 -5.83 -2.00 8.54
CA ALA A 43 -5.55 -1.45 9.87
C ALA A 43 -4.57 -2.37 10.61
N MET A 44 -3.51 -1.81 11.21
CA MET A 44 -2.49 -2.58 11.93
C MET A 44 -1.95 -1.83 13.13
N GLY A 45 -2.19 -2.36 14.33
CA GLY A 45 -1.64 -1.77 15.56
C GLY A 45 -2.10 -0.34 15.83
N GLY A 46 -3.22 0.08 15.26
CA GLY A 46 -3.74 1.46 15.31
C GLY A 46 -3.37 2.33 14.12
N ASP A 47 -2.46 1.87 13.26
CA ASP A 47 -2.02 2.60 12.07
C ASP A 47 -2.62 2.03 10.78
N ILE A 48 -2.49 2.76 9.66
CA ILE A 48 -2.80 2.23 8.32
C ILE A 48 -1.55 1.60 7.73
N CYS A 49 -1.69 0.35 7.28
CA CYS A 49 -0.66 -0.41 6.60
C CYS A 49 -1.01 -0.55 5.12
N LEU A 50 -0.04 -0.28 4.25
CA LEU A 50 -0.11 -0.53 2.81
C LEU A 50 0.94 -1.58 2.44
N THR A 51 0.52 -2.62 1.72
CA THR A 51 1.45 -3.60 1.13
C THR A 51 1.39 -3.50 -0.39
N ALA A 52 2.53 -3.38 -1.06
CA ALA A 52 2.61 -3.32 -2.53
C ALA A 52 3.54 -4.41 -3.05
N THR A 53 3.06 -5.22 -3.99
CA THR A 53 3.80 -6.31 -4.66
C THR A 53 4.05 -5.94 -6.10
N PHE A 54 5.30 -6.05 -6.55
CA PHE A 54 5.70 -5.70 -7.92
C PHE A 54 6.15 -6.94 -8.67
N ARG A 55 5.61 -7.14 -9.89
CA ARG A 55 5.83 -8.37 -10.67
C ARG A 55 7.26 -8.47 -11.19
N ASP A 56 7.86 -7.35 -11.56
CA ASP A 56 9.15 -7.34 -12.26
C ASP A 56 10.33 -7.67 -11.35
N PHE A 57 10.18 -7.43 -10.04
CA PHE A 57 11.24 -7.65 -9.06
C PHE A 57 10.84 -8.59 -7.94
N ILE A 58 9.66 -9.21 -8.00
CA ILE A 58 9.08 -10.05 -6.94
C ILE A 58 9.33 -9.47 -5.53
N ASN A 59 9.21 -8.15 -5.41
CA ASN A 59 9.44 -7.46 -4.15
C ASN A 59 8.10 -7.08 -3.53
N VAL A 60 8.07 -7.14 -2.20
CA VAL A 60 6.98 -6.63 -1.40
C VAL A 60 7.48 -5.49 -0.55
N ASP A 61 6.85 -4.34 -0.72
CA ASP A 61 7.05 -3.17 0.12
C ASP A 61 5.91 -3.07 1.14
N VAL A 62 6.27 -2.84 2.40
CA VAL A 62 5.32 -2.59 3.48
C VAL A 62 5.51 -1.16 3.99
N TRP A 63 4.42 -0.38 3.98
CA TRP A 63 4.37 1.01 4.41
C TRP A 63 3.37 1.18 5.54
N ILE A 64 3.63 2.13 6.45
CA ILE A 64 2.69 2.53 7.51
C ILE A 64 2.50 4.03 7.55
N MET A 65 1.26 4.49 7.63
CA MET A 65 0.90 5.87 7.94
C MET A 65 0.70 6.01 9.45
N LYS A 66 1.63 6.71 10.12
CA LYS A 66 1.60 6.93 11.57
C LYS A 66 0.63 8.02 12.01
N GLU A 67 0.35 8.97 11.13
CA GLU A 67 -0.60 10.05 11.38
C GLU A 67 -1.64 10.06 10.27
N TYR A 68 -2.89 9.80 10.65
CA TYR A 68 -3.96 9.55 9.69
C TYR A 68 -4.21 10.76 8.78
N GLY A 69 -3.96 10.58 7.48
CA GLY A 69 -4.13 11.58 6.42
C GLY A 69 -2.96 12.53 6.22
N VAL A 70 -1.82 12.31 6.88
CA VAL A 70 -0.59 13.07 6.65
C VAL A 70 0.35 12.25 5.76
N LYS A 71 0.62 12.74 4.55
CA LYS A 71 1.46 12.05 3.56
C LYS A 71 2.85 11.75 4.10
N GLU A 72 3.46 12.72 4.76
CA GLU A 72 4.83 12.63 5.30
C GLU A 72 4.95 11.62 6.44
N SER A 73 3.82 11.17 6.99
CA SER A 73 3.79 10.16 8.04
C SER A 73 3.88 8.72 7.51
N TRP A 74 3.87 8.54 6.18
CA TRP A 74 4.16 7.26 5.57
C TRP A 74 5.61 6.86 5.80
N ILE A 75 5.81 5.69 6.40
CA ILE A 75 7.13 5.11 6.68
C ILE A 75 7.21 3.76 6.00
N LYS A 76 8.23 3.57 5.15
CA LYS A 76 8.58 2.25 4.62
C LYS A 76 9.20 1.41 5.73
N LEU A 77 8.51 0.36 6.16
CA LEU A 77 9.02 -0.52 7.22
C LEU A 77 9.98 -1.56 6.69
N VAL A 78 9.61 -2.22 5.60
CA VAL A 78 10.43 -3.29 5.02
C VAL A 78 10.20 -3.36 3.52
N SER A 79 11.26 -3.73 2.83
CA SER A 79 11.22 -4.20 1.44
C SER A 79 11.93 -5.55 1.43
N TYR A 80 11.29 -6.58 0.90
CA TYR A 80 11.91 -7.89 0.78
C TYR A 80 11.56 -8.55 -0.54
N TYR A 81 12.47 -9.40 -0.98
CA TYR A 81 12.33 -10.22 -2.17
C TYR A 81 11.64 -11.53 -1.81
N GLU A 82 10.62 -11.90 -2.57
CA GLU A 82 9.95 -13.18 -2.48
C GLU A 82 10.37 -14.03 -3.70
N PRO A 83 11.46 -14.82 -3.62
CA PRO A 83 12.05 -15.50 -4.77
C PRO A 83 11.12 -16.51 -5.46
N GLU A 84 10.08 -16.99 -4.78
CA GLU A 84 9.16 -18.00 -5.28
C GLU A 84 7.76 -17.40 -5.32
N SER A 85 7.40 -16.77 -6.44
CA SER A 85 6.00 -16.40 -6.68
C SER A 85 5.19 -17.68 -6.86
N ILE A 86 4.76 -18.32 -5.78
CA ILE A 86 3.84 -19.45 -5.84
C ILE A 86 2.54 -18.88 -6.41
N PRO A 87 2.06 -19.35 -7.58
CA PRO A 87 0.77 -18.93 -8.11
C PRO A 87 -0.29 -19.27 -7.06
N ALA A 88 -0.97 -18.25 -6.52
CA ALA A 88 -1.93 -18.31 -5.42
C ALA A 88 -1.38 -18.37 -3.97
N SER A 89 -0.10 -18.04 -3.72
CA SER A 89 0.32 -17.71 -2.35
C SER A 89 -0.48 -16.50 -1.87
N PRO A 90 -1.04 -16.51 -0.64
CA PRO A 90 -1.63 -15.30 -0.07
C PRO A 90 -0.53 -14.26 0.02
N PHE A 91 -0.69 -13.15 -0.71
CA PHE A 91 0.24 -12.02 -0.68
C PHE A 91 0.61 -11.73 0.78
N PRO A 92 1.89 -11.62 1.10
CA PRO A 92 2.31 -11.63 2.48
C PRO A 92 1.66 -10.49 3.24
N VAL A 93 0.88 -10.89 4.25
CA VAL A 93 0.09 -10.01 5.08
C VAL A 93 0.82 -9.85 6.41
N PRO A 94 1.28 -8.65 6.77
CA PRO A 94 1.76 -8.45 8.12
C PRO A 94 0.61 -8.76 9.10
N LEU A 95 0.89 -9.49 10.19
CA LEU A 95 -0.15 -9.89 11.17
C LEU A 95 -0.13 -8.99 12.40
N ALA A 96 1.06 -8.66 12.90
CA ALA A 96 1.28 -7.78 14.03
C ALA A 96 2.74 -7.30 14.03
N PHE A 97 2.98 -6.15 14.67
CA PHE A 97 4.32 -5.71 15.01
C PHE A 97 4.63 -6.06 16.46
N SER A 98 5.71 -6.80 16.68
CA SER A 98 6.29 -6.96 18.01
C SER A 98 7.04 -5.69 18.37
N LYS A 99 6.76 -5.11 19.55
CA LYS A 99 7.66 -4.12 20.14
C LYS A 99 8.91 -4.87 20.61
N LYS A 100 10.10 -4.43 20.20
CA LYS A 100 11.34 -4.93 20.80
C LYS A 100 11.30 -4.57 22.30
N TRP A 101 11.59 -5.56 23.13
CA TRP A 101 11.73 -5.42 24.59
C TRP A 101 13.13 -4.88 24.89
#